data_AF-A0A7J9J2I1-F1
#
_entry.id   AF-A0A7J9J2I1-F1
#
_cell.length_a   1.000
_cell.length_b   1.000
_cell.length_c   1.000
_cell.angle_alpha   90.00
_cell.angle_beta   90.00
_cell.angle_gamma   90.00
#
_symmetry.space_group_name_H-M   'P 1'
#
loop_
_entity.id
_entity.type
_entity.pdbx_description
1 polymer ?
#
loop_
_entity_poly.entity_id
_entity_poly.type
_entity_poly.pdbx_seq_one_letter_code
_entity_poly.pdbx_strand_id
1 'polypeptide(L)'
;PTIDLSGTRSTVVEQVAAASRSFGFFQIVNHGIPVQVLDRMIASIRAFHELPTDVKARFYRRDAGTGVSFISNVDLFHSKAASWRDTLQVRLGPTLAELEHIPEVCRDEVVQWNLHSTTLGEQLMGLLSEGLGLDKDTIKNTTCLDARVMVGHYYPCCPQPDLTVGIASHTDPGVLTLLLQDHTGGLQIKHEGEWVDVKPVHGALVINIADILQ
;
A
#
# COMPACT_ATOMS: atom_id res chain seq x y z
N PRO A 1 -2.49 -12.77 -10.49
CA PRO A 1 -1.25 -13.24 -11.17
C PRO A 1 -0.01 -12.94 -10.33
N THR A 2 1.07 -13.72 -10.42
CA THR A 2 2.36 -13.40 -9.79
C THR A 2 3.42 -13.22 -10.88
N ILE A 3 4.13 -12.09 -10.86
CA ILE A 3 5.04 -11.66 -11.92
C ILE A 3 6.45 -11.56 -11.34
N ASP A 4 7.41 -12.20 -12.01
CA ASP A 4 8.83 -12.14 -11.66
C ASP A 4 9.50 -10.98 -12.41
N LEU A 5 9.91 -9.93 -11.68
CA LEU A 5 10.53 -8.75 -12.29
C LEU A 5 11.99 -8.98 -12.73
N SER A 6 12.58 -10.14 -12.44
CA SER A 6 13.90 -10.52 -12.95
C SER A 6 13.86 -11.10 -14.38
N GLY A 7 12.67 -11.30 -14.94
CA GLY A 7 12.48 -11.75 -16.32
C GLY A 7 12.95 -10.74 -17.37
N THR A 8 12.88 -11.14 -18.65
CA THR A 8 13.18 -10.22 -19.76
C THR A 8 12.19 -9.07 -19.79
N ARG A 9 12.63 -7.86 -20.16
CA ARG A 9 11.78 -6.67 -20.14
C ARG A 9 10.49 -6.85 -20.95
N SER A 10 10.57 -7.44 -22.14
CA SER A 10 9.39 -7.67 -23.00
C SER A 10 8.35 -8.56 -22.34
N THR A 11 8.79 -9.65 -21.70
CA THR A 11 7.88 -10.58 -21.01
C THR A 11 7.26 -9.93 -19.77
N VAL A 12 8.05 -9.18 -18.99
CA VAL A 12 7.54 -8.46 -17.82
C VAL A 12 6.51 -7.41 -18.23
N VAL A 13 6.77 -6.62 -19.28
CA VAL A 13 5.82 -5.63 -19.82
C VAL A 13 4.51 -6.31 -20.23
N GLU A 14 4.58 -7.40 -20.98
CA GLU A 14 3.40 -8.15 -21.42
C GLU A 14 2.57 -8.68 -20.23
N GLN A 15 3.24 -9.29 -19.24
CA GLN A 15 2.58 -9.84 -18.06
C GLN A 15 1.93 -8.75 -17.20
N VAL A 16 2.63 -7.63 -16.97
CA VAL A 16 2.10 -6.48 -16.22
C VAL A 16 0.88 -5.92 -16.95
N ALA A 17 0.96 -5.72 -18.27
CA ALA A 17 -0.13 -5.16 -19.05
C ALA A 17 -1.35 -6.11 -19.12
N ALA A 18 -1.12 -7.41 -19.21
CA ALA A 18 -2.18 -8.41 -19.21
C ALA A 18 -2.87 -8.48 -17.85
N ALA A 19 -2.11 -8.54 -16.74
CA ALA A 19 -2.65 -8.59 -15.40
C ALA A 19 -3.41 -7.32 -15.02
N SER A 20 -2.89 -6.15 -15.43
CA SER A 20 -3.54 -4.85 -15.21
C SER A 20 -4.90 -4.78 -15.92
N ARG A 21 -5.00 -5.31 -17.15
CA ARG A 21 -6.25 -5.31 -17.94
C ARG A 21 -7.29 -6.33 -17.45
N SER A 22 -6.84 -7.50 -17.01
CA SER A 22 -7.73 -8.60 -16.63
C SER A 22 -8.17 -8.55 -15.17
N PHE A 23 -7.23 -8.30 -14.25
CA PHE A 23 -7.50 -8.30 -12.82
C PHE A 23 -7.49 -6.91 -12.18
N GLY A 24 -6.74 -5.96 -12.74
CA GLY A 24 -6.39 -4.71 -12.04
C GLY A 24 -5.46 -4.94 -10.82
N PHE A 25 -5.08 -6.19 -10.54
CA PHE A 25 -4.28 -6.63 -9.41
C PHE A 25 -3.25 -7.69 -9.83
N PHE A 26 -2.04 -7.64 -9.25
CA PHE A 26 -1.04 -8.69 -9.39
C PHE A 26 -0.02 -8.64 -8.26
N GLN A 27 0.61 -9.79 -7.97
CA GLN A 27 1.78 -9.86 -7.10
C GLN A 27 3.05 -9.71 -7.92
N ILE A 28 4.07 -9.09 -7.34
CA ILE A 28 5.41 -9.04 -7.90
C ILE A 28 6.42 -9.68 -6.95
N VAL A 29 7.40 -10.40 -7.52
CA VAL A 29 8.56 -10.97 -6.82
C VAL A 29 9.84 -10.53 -7.51
N ASN A 30 10.98 -10.69 -6.83
CA ASN A 30 12.30 -10.27 -7.33
C ASN A 30 12.33 -8.80 -7.79
N HIS A 31 11.59 -7.94 -7.10
CA HIS A 31 11.41 -6.51 -7.41
C HIS A 31 12.56 -5.62 -6.91
N GLY A 32 13.67 -6.22 -6.43
CA GLY A 32 14.88 -5.51 -6.04
C GLY A 32 14.88 -4.86 -4.64
N ILE A 33 13.76 -4.88 -3.91
CA ILE A 33 13.74 -4.44 -2.51
C ILE A 33 14.20 -5.62 -1.63
N PRO A 34 15.23 -5.45 -0.78
CA PRO A 34 15.68 -6.52 0.10
C PRO A 34 14.56 -6.98 1.03
N VAL A 35 14.36 -8.29 1.17
CA VAL A 35 13.31 -8.87 2.02
C VAL A 35 13.41 -8.38 3.47
N GLN A 36 14.62 -8.14 3.97
CA GLN A 36 14.83 -7.62 5.32
C GLN A 36 14.29 -6.20 5.52
N VAL A 37 14.20 -5.39 4.45
CA VAL A 37 13.55 -4.07 4.51
C VAL A 37 12.05 -4.25 4.69
N LEU A 38 11.45 -5.21 3.96
CA LEU A 38 10.02 -5.53 4.07
C LEU A 38 9.68 -6.07 5.47
N ASP A 39 10.46 -7.03 5.96
CA ASP A 39 10.25 -7.63 7.28
C ASP A 39 10.36 -6.58 8.40
N ARG A 40 11.38 -5.70 8.34
CA ARG A 40 11.53 -4.60 9.30
C ARG A 40 10.39 -3.60 9.23
N MET A 41 9.90 -3.29 8.03
CA MET A 41 8.77 -2.38 7.86
C MET A 41 7.50 -2.93 8.53
N ILE A 42 7.18 -4.22 8.33
CA ILE A 42 6.04 -4.86 9.01
C ILE A 42 6.24 -4.85 10.54
N ALA A 43 7.45 -5.21 10.99
CA ALA A 43 7.76 -5.25 12.42
C ALA A 43 7.67 -3.86 13.08
N SER A 44 8.14 -2.80 12.42
CA SER A 44 8.15 -1.44 12.98
C SER A 44 6.75 -0.82 13.03
N ILE A 45 5.91 -1.06 12.02
CA ILE A 45 4.49 -0.68 12.06
C ILE A 45 3.77 -1.41 13.18
N ARG A 46 3.98 -2.72 13.33
CA ARG A 46 3.44 -3.48 14.47
C ARG A 46 3.90 -2.88 15.81
N ALA A 47 5.21 -2.63 15.95
CA ALA A 47 5.77 -2.07 17.17
C ALA A 47 5.16 -0.71 17.51
N PHE A 48 4.91 0.16 16.51
CA PHE A 48 4.17 1.40 16.71
C PHE A 48 2.77 1.15 17.30
N HIS A 49 2.01 0.22 16.72
CA HIS A 49 0.64 -0.07 17.17
C HIS A 49 0.59 -0.77 18.54
N GLU A 50 1.67 -1.43 18.96
CA GLU A 50 1.81 -2.06 20.27
C GLU A 50 2.38 -1.11 21.36
N LEU A 51 2.72 0.14 21.01
CA LEU A 51 3.10 1.15 21.99
C LEU A 51 1.97 1.45 22.99
N PRO A 52 2.30 1.92 24.20
CA PRO A 52 1.32 2.41 25.16
C PRO A 52 0.38 3.45 24.55
N THR A 53 -0.90 3.39 24.92
CA THR A 53 -1.96 4.24 24.36
C THR A 53 -1.65 5.73 24.50
N ASP A 54 -1.06 6.16 25.62
CA ASP A 54 -0.66 7.55 25.89
C ASP A 54 0.46 8.03 24.96
N VAL A 55 1.31 7.13 24.48
CA VAL A 55 2.34 7.43 23.47
C VAL A 55 1.70 7.57 22.09
N LYS A 56 0.86 6.60 21.67
CA LYS A 56 0.16 6.65 20.37
C LYS A 56 -0.81 7.83 20.26
N ALA A 57 -1.46 8.22 21.36
CA ALA A 57 -2.41 9.33 21.41
C ALA A 57 -1.81 10.67 20.98
N ARG A 58 -0.48 10.85 21.09
CA ARG A 58 0.22 12.07 20.62
C ARG A 58 0.09 12.29 19.11
N PHE A 59 0.02 11.18 18.38
CA PHE A 59 -0.15 11.16 16.92
C PHE A 59 -1.62 11.17 16.50
N TYR A 60 -2.56 11.02 17.45
CA TYR A 60 -3.97 10.91 17.13
C TYR A 60 -4.51 12.20 16.49
N ARG A 61 -5.13 12.05 15.32
CA ARG A 61 -5.80 13.12 14.57
C ARG A 61 -7.06 12.54 13.93
N ARG A 62 -8.13 13.33 13.84
CA ARG A 62 -9.35 12.92 13.10
C ARG A 62 -9.38 13.50 11.69
N ASP A 63 -8.68 14.61 11.47
CA ASP A 63 -8.49 15.24 10.18
C ASP A 63 -7.32 14.60 9.44
N ALA A 64 -7.52 14.30 8.16
CA ALA A 64 -6.45 13.91 7.24
C ALA A 64 -5.63 15.16 6.90
N GLY A 65 -4.78 15.59 7.84
CA GLY A 65 -3.93 16.76 7.70
C GLY A 65 -2.63 16.49 6.94
N THR A 66 -1.71 17.45 7.02
CA THR A 66 -0.33 17.30 6.55
C THR A 66 0.51 16.52 7.58
N GLY A 67 1.49 15.74 7.10
CA GLY A 67 2.47 15.07 7.98
C GLY A 67 2.07 13.65 8.40
N VAL A 68 1.97 13.44 9.71
CA VAL A 68 1.80 12.12 10.35
C VAL A 68 0.53 12.10 11.20
N SER A 69 -0.28 11.06 11.07
CA SER A 69 -1.48 10.88 11.88
C SER A 69 -1.70 9.43 12.28
N PHE A 70 -2.26 9.24 13.47
CA PHE A 70 -2.78 7.97 13.94
C PHE A 70 -4.30 8.05 14.02
N ILE A 71 -4.99 7.07 13.44
CA ILE A 71 -6.43 7.04 13.35
C ILE A 71 -6.91 5.65 13.78
N SER A 72 -7.90 5.64 14.67
CA SER A 72 -8.64 4.44 15.06
C SER A 72 -10.09 4.63 14.63
N ASN A 73 -10.67 3.65 13.93
CA ASN A 73 -12.03 3.72 13.38
C ASN A 73 -12.25 4.95 12.48
N VAL A 74 -11.53 4.99 11.35
CA VAL A 74 -11.51 6.11 10.39
C VAL A 74 -12.92 6.57 9.98
N ASP A 75 -13.87 5.64 9.93
CA ASP A 75 -15.21 5.83 9.39
C ASP A 75 -16.32 5.88 10.45
N LEU A 76 -15.98 5.98 11.75
CA LEU A 76 -16.93 5.88 12.86
C LEU A 76 -18.13 6.85 12.78
N PHE A 77 -18.00 7.99 12.10
CA PHE A 77 -19.07 8.99 11.94
C PHE A 77 -19.66 9.08 10.53
N HIS A 78 -19.15 8.28 9.59
CA HIS A 78 -19.57 8.30 8.19
C HIS A 78 -20.11 6.94 7.72
N SER A 79 -19.79 5.86 8.43
CA SER A 79 -20.24 4.50 8.16
C SER A 79 -21.29 4.03 9.15
N LYS A 80 -22.14 3.08 8.71
CA LYS A 80 -23.12 2.41 9.57
C LYS A 80 -22.48 1.52 10.64
N ALA A 81 -21.25 1.06 10.40
CA ALA A 81 -20.42 0.29 11.32
C ALA A 81 -18.97 0.71 11.14
N ALA A 82 -18.20 0.72 12.22
CA ALA A 82 -16.78 1.04 12.17
C ALA A 82 -15.96 -0.12 11.57
N SER A 83 -14.95 0.24 10.78
CA SER A 83 -13.91 -0.70 10.32
C SER A 83 -13.03 -1.16 11.48
N TRP A 84 -12.77 -2.47 11.58
CA TRP A 84 -11.97 -3.09 12.65
C TRP A 84 -10.47 -2.95 12.39
N ARG A 85 -9.99 -1.70 12.39
CA ARG A 85 -8.57 -1.38 12.17
C ARG A 85 -8.13 -0.09 12.84
N ASP A 86 -6.84 -0.06 13.12
CA ASP A 86 -6.07 1.14 13.42
C ASP A 86 -5.14 1.47 12.23
N THR A 87 -4.80 2.74 12.04
CA THR A 87 -3.98 3.20 10.91
C THR A 87 -2.99 4.27 11.34
N LEU A 88 -1.71 4.05 11.07
CA LEU A 88 -0.70 5.10 11.02
C LEU A 88 -0.61 5.60 9.57
N GLN A 89 -0.79 6.89 9.35
CA GLN A 89 -0.62 7.52 8.05
C GLN A 89 0.60 8.44 8.06
N VAL A 90 1.42 8.36 7.02
CA VAL A 90 2.58 9.22 6.81
C VAL A 90 2.55 9.77 5.39
N ARG A 91 2.60 11.09 5.26
CA ARG A 91 2.77 11.77 3.97
C ARG A 91 4.22 11.68 3.51
N LEU A 92 4.41 11.14 2.31
CA LEU A 92 5.71 10.89 1.67
C LEU A 92 5.91 11.73 0.39
N GLY A 93 4.99 12.64 0.10
CA GLY A 93 5.10 13.61 -0.99
C GLY A 93 3.82 14.43 -1.20
N PRO A 94 3.89 15.53 -1.98
CA PRO A 94 5.11 16.14 -2.51
C PRO A 94 5.98 16.76 -1.41
N THR A 95 5.35 17.30 -0.37
CA THR A 95 6.05 17.74 0.85
C THR A 95 6.16 16.56 1.81
N LEU A 96 7.40 16.18 2.14
CA LEU A 96 7.68 15.13 3.11
C LEU A 96 7.21 15.56 4.51
N ALA A 97 6.72 14.59 5.29
CA ALA A 97 6.60 14.79 6.73
C ALA A 97 7.98 15.07 7.34
N GLU A 98 8.05 15.98 8.31
CA GLU A 98 9.26 16.21 9.08
C GLU A 98 9.63 14.93 9.85
N LEU A 99 10.90 14.53 9.77
CA LEU A 99 11.36 13.25 10.31
C LEU A 99 11.08 13.12 11.82
N GLU A 100 11.21 14.20 12.57
CA GLU A 100 10.93 14.26 14.01
C GLU A 100 9.47 13.97 14.36
N HIS A 101 8.54 14.21 13.42
CA HIS A 101 7.12 13.90 13.58
C HIS A 101 6.77 12.44 13.24
N ILE A 102 7.66 11.69 12.59
CA ILE A 102 7.49 10.24 12.39
C ILE A 102 7.85 9.53 13.69
N PRO A 103 7.02 8.58 14.18
CA PRO A 103 7.29 7.85 15.41
C PRO A 103 8.67 7.20 15.37
N GLU A 104 9.46 7.43 16.42
CA GLU A 104 10.86 6.97 16.48
C GLU A 104 11.00 5.47 16.21
N VAL A 105 10.06 4.67 16.73
CA VAL A 105 10.04 3.20 16.59
C VAL A 105 9.96 2.69 15.14
N CYS A 106 9.52 3.52 14.20
CA CYS A 106 9.39 3.13 12.79
C CYS A 106 9.98 4.15 11.81
N ARG A 107 10.68 5.18 12.30
CA ARG A 107 11.13 6.32 11.50
C ARG A 107 12.07 5.87 10.37
N ASP A 108 13.10 5.09 10.72
CA ASP A 108 14.12 4.69 9.76
C ASP A 108 13.56 3.74 8.72
N GLU A 109 12.68 2.81 9.11
CA GLU A 109 12.00 1.90 8.21
C GLU A 109 11.08 2.64 7.24
N VAL A 110 10.33 3.65 7.71
CA VAL A 110 9.48 4.49 6.84
C VAL A 110 10.32 5.22 5.79
N VAL A 111 11.48 5.76 6.19
CA VAL A 111 12.40 6.44 5.27
C VAL A 111 12.96 5.47 4.23
N GLN A 112 13.42 4.28 4.65
CA GLN A 112 13.93 3.26 3.74
C GLN A 112 12.84 2.74 2.80
N TRP A 113 11.63 2.50 3.31
CA TRP A 113 10.49 2.11 2.52
C TRP A 113 10.19 3.15 1.45
N ASN A 114 10.10 4.43 1.81
CA ASN A 114 9.81 5.50 0.86
C ASN A 114 10.80 5.55 -0.32
N LEU A 115 12.10 5.40 -0.03
CA LEU A 115 13.14 5.37 -1.07
C LEU A 115 12.90 4.22 -2.05
N HIS A 116 12.74 3.00 -1.53
CA HIS A 116 12.54 1.80 -2.33
C HIS A 116 11.21 1.79 -3.09
N SER A 117 10.11 2.16 -2.42
CA SER A 117 8.78 2.17 -3.01
C SER A 117 8.65 3.23 -4.10
N THR A 118 9.36 4.37 -3.97
CA THR A 118 9.37 5.41 -5.01
C THR A 118 10.06 4.89 -6.27
N THR A 119 11.27 4.33 -6.14
CA THR A 119 11.98 3.75 -7.31
C THR A 119 11.18 2.64 -7.98
N LEU A 120 10.56 1.75 -7.19
CA LEU A 120 9.76 0.66 -7.73
C LEU A 120 8.47 1.16 -8.38
N GLY A 121 7.80 2.15 -7.79
CA GLY A 121 6.61 2.79 -8.37
C GLY A 121 6.91 3.42 -9.73
N GLU A 122 8.04 4.12 -9.86
CA GLU A 122 8.49 4.67 -11.15
C GLU A 122 8.76 3.58 -12.19
N GLN A 123 9.44 2.49 -11.80
CA GLN A 123 9.67 1.36 -12.68
C GLN A 123 8.36 0.73 -13.17
N LEU A 124 7.38 0.54 -12.28
CA LEU A 124 6.07 -0.04 -12.62
C LEU A 124 5.27 0.88 -13.54
N MET A 125 5.29 2.20 -13.33
CA MET A 125 4.68 3.16 -14.26
C MET A 125 5.31 3.10 -15.65
N GLY A 126 6.63 2.84 -15.72
CA GLY A 126 7.33 2.59 -16.98
C GLY A 126 6.82 1.35 -17.71
N LEU A 127 6.71 0.22 -16.99
CA LEU A 127 6.19 -1.04 -17.53
C LEU A 127 4.74 -0.90 -18.00
N LEU A 128 3.91 -0.15 -17.26
CA LEU A 128 2.53 0.14 -17.63
C LEU A 128 2.45 1.00 -18.90
N SER A 129 3.30 2.02 -19.02
CA SER A 129 3.35 2.88 -20.21
C SER A 129 3.74 2.08 -21.45
N GLU A 130 4.78 1.24 -21.35
CA GLU A 130 5.20 0.35 -22.45
C GLU A 130 4.10 -0.67 -22.80
N GLY A 131 3.38 -1.19 -21.80
CA GLY A 131 2.26 -2.11 -22.00
C GLY A 131 1.06 -1.50 -22.76
N LEU A 132 0.96 -0.17 -22.76
CA LEU A 132 0.01 0.63 -23.54
C LEU A 132 0.58 1.05 -24.91
N GLY A 133 1.83 0.69 -25.23
CA GLY A 133 2.51 1.11 -26.45
C GLY A 133 2.99 2.57 -26.42
N LEU A 134 3.14 3.15 -25.23
CA LEU A 134 3.58 4.52 -25.02
C LEU A 134 5.09 4.57 -24.69
N ASP A 135 5.67 5.77 -24.74
CA ASP A 135 6.99 6.00 -24.15
C ASP A 135 6.96 5.73 -22.64
N LYS A 136 8.02 5.11 -22.11
CA LYS A 136 8.09 4.65 -20.71
C LYS A 136 7.78 5.74 -19.68
N ASP A 137 8.06 7.01 -19.98
CA ASP A 137 7.89 8.10 -19.03
C ASP A 137 6.50 8.75 -19.13
N THR A 138 5.63 8.28 -20.04
CA THR A 138 4.33 8.90 -20.34
C THR A 138 3.41 8.97 -19.11
N ILE A 139 3.15 7.85 -18.42
CA ILE A 139 2.27 7.84 -17.24
C ILE A 139 2.87 8.71 -16.12
N LYS A 140 4.17 8.57 -15.86
CA LYS A 140 4.88 9.36 -14.85
C LYS A 140 4.69 10.86 -15.09
N ASN A 141 4.90 11.31 -16.32
CA ASN A 141 4.81 12.72 -16.68
C ASN A 141 3.36 13.24 -16.73
N THR A 142 2.39 12.39 -17.09
CA THR A 142 0.99 12.81 -17.27
C THR A 142 0.23 12.89 -15.96
N THR A 143 0.53 11.98 -15.03
CA THR A 143 -0.21 11.89 -13.77
C THR A 143 0.11 13.04 -12.81
N CYS A 144 1.23 13.77 -12.96
CA CYS A 144 1.61 14.94 -12.14
C CYS A 144 1.53 14.71 -10.61
N LEU A 145 1.48 13.46 -10.15
CA LEU A 145 1.19 13.09 -8.77
C LEU A 145 2.46 12.68 -8.03
N ASP A 146 3.18 13.68 -7.52
CA ASP A 146 4.17 13.48 -6.46
C ASP A 146 3.52 13.15 -5.10
N ALA A 147 2.19 13.18 -5.03
CA ALA A 147 1.41 12.86 -3.84
C ALA A 147 1.56 11.37 -3.51
N ARG A 148 2.36 11.08 -2.47
CA ARG A 148 2.56 9.74 -1.94
C ARG A 148 2.17 9.72 -0.48
N VAL A 149 1.44 8.68 -0.09
CA VAL A 149 1.02 8.46 1.29
C VAL A 149 1.25 6.99 1.61
N MET A 150 1.88 6.73 2.75
CA MET A 150 1.95 5.39 3.32
C MET A 150 0.89 5.26 4.41
N VAL A 151 0.20 4.12 4.41
CA VAL A 151 -0.71 3.73 5.48
C VAL A 151 -0.26 2.39 6.07
N GLY A 152 0.06 2.40 7.36
CA GLY A 152 0.39 1.22 8.15
C GLY A 152 -0.84 0.75 8.92
N HIS A 153 -1.57 -0.21 8.35
CA HIS A 153 -2.78 -0.77 8.97
C HIS A 153 -2.44 -1.83 10.02
N TYR A 154 -3.23 -1.86 11.08
CA TYR A 154 -3.19 -2.89 12.12
C TYR A 154 -4.59 -3.42 12.37
N TYR A 155 -4.74 -4.72 12.19
CA TYR A 155 -6.01 -5.44 12.30
C TYR A 155 -5.95 -6.36 13.53
N PRO A 156 -6.37 -5.90 14.72
CA PRO A 156 -6.34 -6.73 15.92
C PRO A 156 -7.32 -7.91 15.80
N CYS A 157 -7.09 -8.98 16.57
CA CYS A 157 -8.03 -10.11 16.62
C CYS A 157 -9.47 -9.63 16.89
N CYS A 158 -10.39 -10.02 16.01
CA CYS A 158 -11.80 -9.68 16.13
C CYS A 158 -12.57 -10.83 16.81
N PRO A 159 -13.35 -10.58 17.87
CA PRO A 159 -14.15 -11.63 18.51
C PRO A 159 -15.33 -12.10 17.64
N GLN A 160 -15.78 -11.29 16.68
CA GLN A 160 -16.91 -11.57 15.80
C GLN A 160 -16.58 -11.16 14.35
N PRO A 161 -15.65 -11.86 13.68
CA PRO A 161 -15.14 -11.46 12.36
C PRO A 161 -16.21 -11.41 11.27
N ASP A 162 -17.29 -12.18 11.40
CA ASP A 162 -18.40 -12.19 10.42
C ASP A 162 -19.32 -10.94 10.51
N LEU A 163 -19.14 -10.09 11.53
CA LEU A 163 -19.97 -8.90 11.78
C LEU A 163 -19.26 -7.58 11.43
N THR A 164 -18.00 -7.63 11.02
CA THR A 164 -17.21 -6.43 10.69
C THR A 164 -16.24 -6.73 9.55
N VAL A 165 -15.54 -5.69 9.10
CA VAL A 165 -14.48 -5.79 8.10
C VAL A 165 -13.28 -4.96 8.57
N GLY A 166 -12.08 -5.41 8.23
CA GLY A 166 -10.88 -4.60 8.45
C GLY A 166 -10.91 -3.31 7.63
N ILE A 167 -11.33 -3.39 6.38
CA ILE A 167 -11.54 -2.26 5.48
C ILE A 167 -12.81 -2.50 4.65
N ALA A 168 -13.62 -1.46 4.45
CA ALA A 168 -14.79 -1.56 3.59
C ALA A 168 -14.40 -1.75 2.12
N SER A 169 -15.28 -2.37 1.32
CA SER A 169 -15.12 -2.47 -0.13
C SER A 169 -14.98 -1.07 -0.73
N HIS A 170 -13.91 -0.84 -1.50
CA HIS A 170 -13.61 0.45 -2.14
C HIS A 170 -12.70 0.22 -3.36
N THR A 171 -12.50 1.30 -4.13
CA THR A 171 -11.42 1.45 -5.10
C THR A 171 -10.42 2.48 -4.57
N ASP A 172 -9.16 2.37 -5.01
CA ASP A 172 -8.12 3.32 -4.62
C ASP A 172 -8.20 4.56 -5.52
N PRO A 173 -8.16 5.79 -4.98
CA PRO A 173 -8.32 7.02 -5.76
C PRO A 173 -7.02 7.48 -6.46
N GLY A 174 -5.94 6.68 -6.40
CA GLY A 174 -4.61 7.05 -6.89
C GLY A 174 -4.31 6.57 -8.30
N VAL A 175 -3.02 6.46 -8.63
CA VAL A 175 -2.52 5.86 -9.88
C VAL A 175 -2.19 4.39 -9.69
N LEU A 176 -1.47 4.08 -8.61
CA LEU A 176 -0.94 2.77 -8.31
C LEU A 176 -0.77 2.61 -6.81
N THR A 177 -1.12 1.44 -6.28
CA THR A 177 -0.87 1.07 -4.89
C THR A 177 0.16 -0.04 -4.82
N LEU A 178 1.12 0.08 -3.89
CA LEU A 178 2.09 -0.95 -3.54
C LEU A 178 1.75 -1.43 -2.13
N LEU A 179 1.21 -2.64 -2.01
CA LEU A 179 0.79 -3.23 -0.75
C LEU A 179 1.78 -4.31 -0.29
N LEU A 180 2.34 -4.10 0.89
CA LEU A 180 3.10 -5.10 1.65
C LEU A 180 2.18 -5.75 2.70
N GLN A 181 2.06 -7.07 2.68
CA GLN A 181 1.24 -7.83 3.62
C GLN A 181 2.12 -8.60 4.61
N ASP A 182 1.55 -8.89 5.79
CA ASP A 182 2.12 -9.90 6.68
C ASP A 182 1.74 -11.32 6.20
N HIS A 183 2.08 -12.34 7.00
CA HIS A 183 1.79 -13.73 6.68
C HIS A 183 0.32 -14.14 6.94
N THR A 184 -0.46 -13.30 7.65
CA THR A 184 -1.86 -13.60 8.01
C THR A 184 -2.77 -13.40 6.79
N GLY A 185 -2.53 -12.35 6.01
CA GLY A 185 -3.32 -12.02 4.82
C GLY A 185 -4.64 -11.33 5.15
N GLY A 186 -5.71 -11.69 4.43
CA GLY A 186 -7.05 -11.10 4.59
C GLY A 186 -7.44 -10.07 3.52
N LEU A 187 -6.58 -9.83 2.52
CA LEU A 187 -6.97 -9.07 1.33
C LEU A 187 -7.89 -9.93 0.46
N GLN A 188 -9.04 -9.36 0.12
CA GLN A 188 -9.94 -9.88 -0.90
C GLN A 188 -10.08 -8.86 -2.03
N ILE A 189 -10.07 -9.35 -3.26
CA ILE A 189 -10.28 -8.53 -4.46
C ILE A 189 -11.54 -9.00 -5.18
N LYS A 190 -12.25 -8.09 -5.82
CA LYS A 190 -13.45 -8.44 -6.58
C LYS A 190 -13.10 -8.64 -8.05
N HIS A 191 -13.25 -9.86 -8.55
CA HIS A 191 -12.98 -10.24 -9.94
C HIS A 191 -14.22 -10.94 -10.52
N GLU A 192 -14.71 -10.47 -11.67
CA GLU A 192 -15.89 -11.04 -12.35
C GLU A 192 -17.15 -11.21 -11.45
N GLY A 193 -17.31 -10.32 -10.47
CA GLY A 193 -18.44 -10.32 -9.55
C GLY A 193 -18.22 -11.14 -8.27
N GLU A 194 -17.16 -11.94 -8.20
CA GLU A 194 -16.82 -12.76 -7.04
C GLU A 194 -15.64 -12.19 -6.24
N TRP A 195 -15.61 -12.49 -4.95
CA TRP A 195 -14.49 -12.15 -4.08
C TRP A 195 -13.45 -13.25 -4.09
N VAL A 196 -12.19 -12.87 -4.32
CA VAL A 196 -11.05 -13.79 -4.39
C VAL A 196 -10.03 -13.41 -3.32
N ASP A 197 -9.63 -14.39 -2.50
CA ASP A 197 -8.58 -14.21 -1.50
C ASP A 197 -7.21 -14.06 -2.17
N VAL A 198 -6.46 -13.04 -1.77
CA VAL A 198 -5.07 -12.87 -2.17
C VAL A 198 -4.19 -13.50 -1.09
N LYS A 199 -3.62 -14.67 -1.40
CA LYS A 199 -2.70 -15.37 -0.50
C LYS A 199 -1.36 -14.61 -0.42
N PRO A 200 -0.92 -14.22 0.79
CA PRO A 200 0.39 -13.58 0.95
C PRO A 200 1.52 -14.48 0.50
N VAL A 201 2.49 -13.90 -0.20
CA VAL A 201 3.76 -14.54 -0.54
C VAL A 201 4.88 -13.77 0.14
N HIS A 202 5.72 -14.46 0.91
CA HIS A 202 6.82 -13.81 1.61
C HIS A 202 7.77 -13.14 0.60
N GLY A 203 8.10 -11.87 0.86
CA GLY A 203 8.93 -11.07 -0.02
C GLY A 203 8.23 -10.59 -1.30
N ALA A 204 6.92 -10.80 -1.47
CA ALA A 204 6.15 -10.24 -2.57
C ALA A 204 5.43 -8.94 -2.17
N LEU A 205 5.12 -8.13 -3.19
CA LEU A 205 4.21 -6.99 -3.06
C LEU A 205 2.98 -7.21 -3.92
N VAL A 206 1.81 -6.85 -3.42
CA VAL A 206 0.59 -6.77 -4.22
C VAL A 206 0.52 -5.38 -4.83
N ILE A 207 0.28 -5.32 -6.13
CA ILE A 207 0.13 -4.11 -6.91
C ILE A 207 -1.30 -4.03 -7.40
N ASN A 208 -1.91 -2.85 -7.32
CA ASN A 208 -3.19 -2.60 -7.98
C ASN A 208 -3.24 -1.26 -8.70
N ILE A 209 -3.97 -1.29 -9.81
CA ILE A 209 -4.32 -0.13 -10.61
C ILE A 209 -5.43 0.63 -9.89
N ALA A 210 -5.31 1.95 -9.88
CA ALA A 210 -6.21 2.84 -9.13
C ALA A 210 -6.91 3.83 -10.08
N ASP A 211 -7.94 4.50 -9.57
CA ASP A 211 -8.96 5.21 -10.34
C ASP A 211 -8.42 6.29 -11.29
N ILE A 212 -7.29 6.94 -10.98
CA ILE A 212 -6.71 7.99 -11.85
C ILE A 212 -6.05 7.39 -13.09
N LEU A 213 -5.55 6.15 -13.01
CA LEU A 213 -4.92 5.49 -14.15
C LEU A 213 -5.94 4.81 -15.07
N GLN A 214 -7.11 4.45 -14.55
CA GLN A 214 -8.18 3.80 -15.31
C GLN A 214 -8.93 4.79 -16.23
#